data_AF-A0A255PLB5-F1
#
_entry.id   AF-A0A255PLB5-F1
#
_cell.length_a   1.000
_cell.length_b   1.000
_cell.length_c   1.000
_cell.angle_alpha   90.00
_cell.angle_beta   90.00
_cell.angle_gamma   90.00
#
_symmetry.space_group_name_H-M   'P 1'
#
loop_
_entity.id
_entity.type
_entity.pdbx_description
1 polymer ?
#
loop_
_entity_poly.entity_id
_entity_poly.type
_entity_poly.pdbx_seq_one_letter_code
_entity_poly.pdbx_strand_id
1 'polypeptide(L)' 'MTHPLARGRSFRLHLARLALDGWITAAGEAVVIEDQDLGLTASAPTLTDLVRGYGGGHVQWLPPASPAPPAQHHGGQP' A
#
# COMPACT_ATOMS: atom_id res chain seq x y z
N MET A 1 -7.99 14.76 7.80
CA MET A 1 -6.56 14.84 8.17
C MET A 1 -5.81 13.88 7.26
N THR A 2 -5.24 14.39 6.16
CA THR A 2 -4.37 13.62 5.26
C THR A 2 -3.01 13.48 5.95
N HIS A 3 -2.61 12.27 6.36
CA HIS A 3 -1.27 12.05 6.93
C HIS A 3 -0.22 12.34 5.85
N PRO A 4 0.60 13.41 5.98
CA PRO A 4 1.60 13.74 4.96
C PRO A 4 2.68 12.65 4.81
N LEU A 5 2.82 11.78 5.83
CA LEU A 5 3.73 10.63 5.87
C LEU A 5 3.24 9.41 5.08
N ALA A 6 2.02 9.43 4.52
CA ALA A 6 1.44 8.28 3.82
C ALA A 6 1.79 8.23 2.31
N ARG A 7 2.33 9.29 1.73
CA ARG A 7 2.65 9.35 0.29
C ARG A 7 3.70 8.32 -0.08
N GLY A 8 3.45 7.56 -1.15
CA GLY A 8 4.33 6.48 -1.59
C GLY A 8 4.39 5.28 -0.64
N ARG A 9 3.46 5.17 0.32
CA ARG A 9 3.34 3.98 1.18
C ARG A 9 2.29 3.01 0.65
N SER A 10 2.60 1.74 0.83
CA SER A 10 1.64 0.65 0.65
C SER A 10 0.82 0.44 1.92
N PHE A 11 -0.42 0.03 1.74
CA PHE A 11 -1.35 -0.29 2.83
C PHE A 11 -2.18 -1.51 2.46
N ARG A 12 -2.79 -2.10 3.48
CA ARG A 12 -3.79 -3.14 3.36
C ARG A 12 -5.10 -2.64 3.93
N LEU A 13 -6.13 -2.57 3.10
CA LEU A 13 -7.49 -2.22 3.48
C LEU A 13 -8.21 -3.49 3.92
N HIS A 14 -8.53 -3.56 5.21
CA HIS A 14 -9.33 -4.65 5.75
C HIS A 14 -10.81 -4.26 5.75
N LEU A 15 -11.58 -4.99 4.95
CA LEU A 15 -13.03 -4.97 4.90
C LEU A 15 -13.59 -6.10 5.77
N ALA A 16 -14.92 -6.13 5.95
CA ALA A 16 -15.56 -7.11 6.83
C ALA A 16 -15.30 -8.58 6.45
N ARG A 17 -14.98 -8.87 5.19
CA ARG A 17 -14.78 -10.26 4.70
C ARG A 17 -13.51 -10.49 3.87
N LEU A 18 -12.74 -9.44 3.61
CA LEU A 18 -11.55 -9.54 2.76
C LEU A 18 -10.59 -8.40 3.04
N ALA A 19 -9.35 -8.56 2.59
CA ALA A 19 -8.34 -7.52 2.65
C ALA A 19 -7.82 -7.24 1.24
N LEU A 20 -7.76 -5.97 0.88
CA LEU A 20 -7.22 -5.49 -0.40
C LEU A 20 -5.88 -4.80 -0.15
N ASP A 21 -4.89 -5.11 -0.97
CA ASP A 21 -3.62 -4.39 -0.96
C ASP A 21 -3.72 -3.14 -1.84
N GLY A 22 -3.07 -2.07 -1.41
CA GLY A 22 -3.14 -0.77 -2.06
C GLY A 22 -1.94 0.10 -1.75
N TRP A 23 -1.88 1.27 -2.39
CA TRP A 23 -0.84 2.26 -2.17
C TRP A 23 -1.37 3.67 -2.31
N ILE A 24 -0.69 4.62 -1.66
CA ILE A 24 -0.93 6.04 -1.84
C ILE A 24 0.06 6.57 -2.88
N THR A 25 -0.45 7.22 -3.93
CA THR A 25 0.38 7.83 -4.97
C THR A 25 1.18 9.01 -4.41
N ALA A 26 2.18 9.49 -5.16
CA ALA A 26 2.93 10.68 -4.78
C ALA A 26 2.03 11.94 -4.71
N ALA A 27 0.95 11.98 -5.50
CA ALA A 27 -0.06 13.03 -5.46
C ALA A 27 -0.95 12.96 -4.22
N GLY A 28 -0.99 11.82 -3.53
CA GLY A 28 -1.81 11.59 -2.33
C GLY A 28 -3.12 10.84 -2.58
N GLU A 29 -3.36 10.39 -3.81
CA GLU A 29 -4.51 9.55 -4.17
C GLU A 29 -4.32 8.15 -3.61
N ALA A 30 -5.40 7.51 -3.18
CA ALA A 30 -5.38 6.14 -2.71
C ALA A 30 -5.81 5.20 -3.84
N VAL A 31 -5.02 4.15 -4.06
CA VAL A 31 -5.31 3.10 -5.04
C VAL A 31 -5.35 1.77 -4.31
N VAL A 32 -6.32 0.92 -4.63
CA VAL A 32 -6.37 -0.49 -4.20
C VAL A 32 -6.42 -1.41 -5.39
N ILE A 33 -5.90 -2.62 -5.20
CA ILE A 33 -5.99 -3.71 -6.14
C ILE A 33 -7.22 -4.53 -5.75
N GLU A 34 -8.23 -4.52 -6.61
CA GLU A 34 -9.45 -5.32 -6.41
C GLU A 34 -9.26 -6.74 -6.90
N ASP A 35 -8.54 -6.90 -8.01
CA ASP A 35 -8.24 -8.19 -8.60
C ASP A 35 -6.84 -8.18 -9.24
N GLN A 36 -5.95 -9.05 -8.76
CA GLN A 36 -4.58 -9.16 -9.27
C GLN A 36 -4.49 -9.93 -10.59
N ASP A 37 -5.42 -10.84 -10.86
CA ASP A 37 -5.42 -11.70 -12.05
C ASP A 37 -5.85 -10.89 -13.28
N LEU A 38 -6.86 -10.04 -13.10
CA LEU A 38 -7.43 -9.15 -14.10
C LEU A 38 -6.79 -7.76 -14.12
N GLY A 39 -5.93 -7.46 -13.15
CA GLY A 39 -5.28 -6.15 -13.01
C GLY A 39 -6.26 -5.01 -12.70
N LEU A 40 -7.37 -5.31 -12.02
CA LEU A 40 -8.37 -4.32 -11.64
C LEU A 40 -7.90 -3.52 -10.42
N THR A 41 -7.94 -2.19 -10.58
CA THR A 41 -7.61 -1.26 -9.51
C THR A 41 -8.68 -0.19 -9.40
N ALA A 42 -8.99 0.19 -8.16
CA ALA A 42 -9.88 1.29 -7.86
C ALA A 42 -9.08 2.41 -7.20
N SER A 43 -9.38 3.66 -7.56
CA SER A 43 -8.72 4.83 -7.01
C SER A 43 -9.72 5.82 -6.41
N ALA A 44 -9.27 6.56 -5.40
CA ALA A 44 -10.01 7.67 -4.83
C ALA A 44 -9.08 8.84 -4.47
N PRO A 45 -9.61 10.08 -4.42
CA PRO A 45 -8.80 11.27 -4.14
C PRO A 45 -8.09 11.23 -2.78
N THR A 46 -8.70 10.57 -1.80
CA THR A 46 -8.08 10.35 -0.49
C THR A 46 -8.36 8.93 0.00
N LEU A 47 -7.51 8.44 0.92
CA LEU A 47 -7.72 7.16 1.60
C LEU A 47 -9.06 7.12 2.35
N THR A 48 -9.52 8.24 2.90
CA THR A 48 -10.81 8.32 3.58
C THR A 48 -11.96 8.12 2.61
N ASP A 49 -11.90 8.73 1.42
CA ASP A 49 -12.92 8.55 0.38
C ASP A 49 -12.95 7.11 -0.12
N LEU A 50 -11.78 6.50 -0.29
CA LEU A 50 -11.65 5.09 -0.66
C LEU A 50 -12.34 4.18 0.39
N VAL A 51 -11.97 4.33 1.67
CA VAL A 51 -12.56 3.53 2.77
C VAL A 51 -14.08 3.73 2.84
N ARG A 52 -14.57 4.96 2.64
CA ARG A 52 -16.01 5.24 2.59
C ARG A 52 -16.69 4.60 1.37
N GLY A 53 -16.02 4.59 0.22
CA GLY A 53 -16.51 3.96 -1.01
C GLY A 53 -16.78 2.46 -0.85
N TYR A 54 -15.93 1.77 -0.08
CA TYR A 54 -16.13 0.36 0.27
C TYR A 54 -17.13 0.11 1.42
N GLY A 55 -17.78 1.15 1.93
CA GLY A 55 -18.73 1.03 3.05
C GLY A 55 -18.08 0.98 4.43
N GLY A 56 -16.79 1.33 4.55
CA GLY A 56 -16.02 1.31 5.79
C GLY A 56 -14.93 0.23 5.80
N GLY A 57 -14.09 0.26 6.83
CA GLY A 57 -12.96 -0.65 6.98
C GLY A 57 -11.87 -0.06 7.86
N HIS A 58 -10.80 -0.82 8.07
CA HIS A 58 -9.61 -0.33 8.74
C HIS A 58 -8.38 -0.50 7.87
N VAL A 59 -7.46 0.46 7.96
CA VAL A 59 -6.25 0.49 7.15
C VAL A 59 -5.08 0.05 7.99
N GLN A 60 -4.38 -0.98 7.52
CA GLN A 60 -3.11 -1.40 8.05
C GLN A 60 -2.00 -0.92 7.12
N TRP A 61 -1.10 -0.07 7.62
CA TRP A 61 0.06 0.35 6.84
C TRP A 61 1.07 -0.79 6.75
N LEU A 62 1.52 -1.10 5.53
CA LEU A 62 2.56 -2.08 5.32
C LEU A 62 3.92 -1.45 5.62
N PRO A 63 4.86 -2.21 6.21
CA PRO A 63 6.22 -1.70 6.38
C PRO A 63 6.77 -1.31 5.00
N PRO A 64 7.57 -0.23 4.93
CA PRO A 64 8.30 0.06 3.70
C PRO A 64 9.09 -1.19 3.33
N ALA A 65 9.07 -1.57 2.05
CA ALA A 65 9.91 -2.65 1.57
C ALA A 65 11.36 -2.27 1.90
N SER A 66 11.89 -2.85 2.97
CA SER A 66 13.29 -2.62 3.34
C SER A 66 14.11 -3.07 2.14
N PRO A 67 15.04 -2.24 1.63
CA PRO A 67 16.05 -2.79 0.74
C PRO A 67 16.70 -3.94 1.51
N ALA A 68 16.67 -5.13 0.94
CA ALA A 68 17.37 -6.28 1.50
C ALA A 68 18.79 -5.83 1.87
N PRO A 69 19.34 -6.21 3.04
CA PRO A 69 20.69 -5.83 3.40
C PRO A 69 21.63 -6.19 2.24
N PRO A 70 22.58 -5.30 1.85
CA PRO A 70 23.48 -5.60 0.77
C PRO A 70 24.15 -6.94 1.07
N ALA A 71 24.08 -7.87 0.11
CA ALA A 71 24.78 -9.14 0.21
C ALA A 71 26.24 -8.84 0.55
N GLN A 72 26.66 -9.21 1.76
CA GLN A 72 28.05 -9.09 2.16
C GLN A 72 28.84 -10.05 1.25
N HIS A 73 29.43 -9.50 0.20
CA HIS A 73 30.47 -10.17 -0.58
C HIS A 73 31.67 -10.41 0.34
N HIS A 74 31.61 -11.50 1.11
CA HIS A 74 32.77 -12.08 1.78
C HIS A 74 33.48 -12.98 0.77
N GLY A 75 34.17 -12.37 -0.19
CA GLY A 75 35.24 -13.00 -0.96
C GLY A 75 36.46 -12.13 -0.72
N GLY A 76 37.29 -12.45 0.27
CA GLY A 76 38.15 -13.63 0.16
C GLY A 76 39.36 -13.22 -0.69
N GLN A 77 40.18 -12.35 -0.11
CA GLN A 77 41.50 -11.98 -0.61
C GLN A 77 42.39 -13.24 -0.62
N PRO A 78 43.09 -13.48 -1.73
CA PRO A 78 44.51 -13.86 -1.65
C PRO A 78 45.40 -12.69 -2.10
#